data_AF-A0A2G9X1M8-F1
#
_entry.id   AF-A0A2G9X1M8-F1
#
_cell.length_a   1.000
_cell.length_b   1.000
_cell.length_c   1.000
_cell.angle_alpha   90.00
_cell.angle_beta   90.00
_cell.angle_gamma   90.00
#
_symmetry.space_group_name_H-M   'P 1'
#
loop_
_entity.id
_entity.type
_entity.pdbx_description
1 polymer ?
#
loop_
_entity_poly.entity_id
_entity_poly.type
_entity_poly.pdbx_seq_one_letter_code
_entity_poly.pdbx_strand_id
1 'polypeptide(L)' 'MRPSKADLAPASAAAGRANAWTPGPDGKVVGIDDYPGGLPALFGRGVEGFEARNVRIERPSPLPVGWNASEMLL' A
#
# COMPACT_ATOMS: atom_id res chain seq x y z
N MET A 1 -1.96 3.80 13.88
CA MET A 1 -2.57 5.05 14.38
C MET A 1 -3.62 5.49 13.38
N ARG A 2 -4.86 5.74 13.80
CA ARG A 2 -5.95 6.21 12.90
C ARG A 2 -5.86 7.74 12.77
N PRO A 3 -6.03 8.33 11.58
CA PRO A 3 -5.99 9.79 11.42
C PRO A 3 -7.11 10.48 12.19
N SER A 4 -6.80 11.65 12.72
CA SER A 4 -7.74 12.58 13.35
C SER A 4 -8.29 13.57 12.33
N LYS A 5 -9.34 14.33 12.70
CA LYS A 5 -9.86 15.42 11.84
C LYS A 5 -8.79 16.46 11.50
N ALA A 6 -7.82 16.70 12.38
CA ALA A 6 -6.72 17.62 12.13
C ALA A 6 -5.76 17.12 11.04
N ASP A 7 -5.63 15.80 10.88
CA ASP A 7 -4.77 15.20 9.85
C ASP A 7 -5.45 15.17 8.46
N LEU A 8 -6.77 15.41 8.40
CA LEU A 8 -7.56 15.42 7.17
C LEU A 8 -7.86 16.86 6.67
N ALA A 9 -7.52 17.88 7.46
CA ALA A 9 -7.73 19.27 7.10
C ALA A 9 -6.71 19.67 6.01
N PRO A 10 -7.16 20.16 4.83
CA PRO A 10 -6.24 20.62 3.80
C PRO A 10 -5.42 21.81 4.31
N ALA A 11 -4.11 21.68 4.38
CA ALA A 11 -3.19 22.78 4.67
C ALA A 11 -2.11 22.83 3.58
N SER A 12 -2.01 23.96 2.89
CA SER A 12 -0.90 24.17 1.96
C SER A 12 0.42 24.10 2.74
N ALA A 13 1.40 23.37 2.20
CA ALA A 13 2.68 23.08 2.85
C ALA A 13 2.64 22.18 4.11
N ALA A 14 1.59 21.37 4.29
CA ALA A 14 1.60 20.32 5.30
C ALA A 14 2.79 19.36 5.10
N ALA A 15 3.52 19.09 6.18
CA ALA A 15 4.61 18.12 6.23
C ALA A 15 4.39 17.15 7.39
N GLY A 16 5.10 16.01 7.36
CA GLY A 16 4.94 14.97 8.38
C GLY A 16 3.53 14.38 8.38
N ARG A 17 2.98 14.04 9.55
CA ARG A 17 1.73 13.26 9.64
C ARG A 17 0.53 13.83 8.88
N ALA A 18 0.45 15.16 8.70
CA ALA A 18 -0.65 15.81 7.99
C ALA A 18 -0.61 15.58 6.46
N ASN A 19 0.58 15.39 5.86
CA ASN A 19 0.65 15.09 4.42
C ASN A 19 0.36 13.61 4.10
N ALA A 20 0.55 12.72 5.08
CA ALA A 20 0.37 11.28 4.92
C ALA A 20 -1.10 10.85 4.73
N TRP A 21 -2.07 11.75 4.96
CA TRP A 21 -3.50 11.48 4.86
C TRP A 21 -4.23 12.45 3.92
N THR A 22 -3.49 13.16 3.07
CA THR A 22 -4.08 14.14 2.16
C THR A 22 -5.03 13.42 1.18
N PRO A 23 -6.34 13.74 1.18
CA PRO A 23 -7.26 13.17 0.22
C PRO A 23 -7.05 13.80 -1.16
N GLY A 24 -6.99 12.96 -2.19
CA GLY A 24 -7.00 13.36 -3.59
C GLY A 24 -8.40 13.75 -4.06
N PRO A 25 -8.54 14.21 -5.32
CA PRO A 25 -9.83 14.56 -5.92
C PRO A 25 -10.84 13.39 -5.96
N ASP A 26 -10.35 12.15 -5.89
CA ASP A 26 -11.12 10.91 -5.86
C ASP A 26 -11.50 10.47 -4.43
N GLY A 27 -11.12 11.23 -3.40
CA GLY A 27 -11.36 10.93 -2.00
C GLY A 27 -10.43 9.87 -1.41
N LYS A 28 -9.48 9.33 -2.18
CA LYS A 28 -8.45 8.41 -1.68
C LYS A 28 -7.27 9.18 -1.10
N VAL A 29 -6.51 8.55 -0.21
CA VAL A 29 -5.26 9.16 0.26
C VAL A 29 -4.25 9.15 -0.87
N VAL A 30 -3.68 10.32 -1.17
CA VAL A 30 -2.65 10.46 -2.21
C VAL A 30 -1.45 9.58 -1.90
N GLY A 31 -0.96 8.85 -2.90
CA GLY A 31 0.19 7.95 -2.76
C GLY A 31 -0.13 6.60 -2.11
N ILE A 32 -1.40 6.29 -1.85
CA ILE A 32 -1.86 4.97 -1.43
C ILE A 32 -2.57 4.31 -2.61
N ASP A 33 -2.03 3.18 -3.04
CA ASP A 33 -2.61 2.34 -4.08
C ASP A 33 -3.21 1.06 -3.48
N ASP A 34 -4.33 0.62 -4.05
CA ASP A 34 -4.83 -0.73 -3.79
C ASP A 34 -3.90 -1.76 -4.44
N TYR A 35 -3.62 -2.86 -3.75
CA TYR A 35 -2.90 -3.98 -4.37
C TYR A 35 -3.79 -4.61 -5.46
N PRO A 36 -3.35 -4.66 -6.73
CA PRO A 36 -4.14 -5.24 -7.80
C PRO A 36 -4.49 -6.70 -7.46
N GLY A 37 -5.77 -7.04 -7.44
CA GLY A 37 -6.23 -8.41 -7.15
C GLY A 37 -6.10 -8.85 -5.68
N GLY A 38 -5.84 -7.94 -4.74
CA GLY A 38 -5.72 -8.24 -3.31
C GLY A 38 -4.27 -8.28 -2.81
N LEU A 39 -4.07 -8.62 -1.54
CA LEU A 39 -2.76 -8.62 -0.89
C LEU A 39 -1.84 -9.74 -1.42
N PRO A 40 -0.75 -9.43 -2.16
CA PRO A 40 0.26 -10.42 -2.50
C PRO A 40 1.21 -10.64 -1.32
N ALA A 41 2.11 -11.62 -1.42
CA ALA A 41 3.21 -11.73 -0.46
C ALA A 41 4.33 -10.73 -0.75
N LEU A 42 4.51 -10.35 -2.02
CA LEU A 42 5.42 -9.29 -2.43
C LEU A 42 4.76 -8.38 -3.47
N PHE A 43 4.81 -7.07 -3.24
CA PHE A 43 4.38 -6.05 -4.19
C PHE A 43 5.54 -5.07 -4.46
N GLY A 44 5.92 -4.95 -5.73
CA GLY A 44 6.82 -3.91 -6.23
C GLY A 44 6.09 -3.09 -7.28
N ARG A 45 6.24 -1.76 -7.22
CA ARG A 45 5.78 -0.84 -8.25
C ARG A 45 6.79 0.28 -8.37
N GLY A 46 7.27 0.53 -9.59
CA GLY A 46 8.33 1.52 -9.82
C GLY A 46 9.67 1.13 -9.18
N VAL A 47 9.90 -0.17 -8.96
CA VAL A 47 11.17 -0.68 -8.45
C VAL A 47 12.04 -1.09 -9.64
N GLU A 48 13.23 -0.50 -9.74
CA GLU A 48 14.24 -0.87 -10.74
C GLU A 48 15.33 -1.73 -10.09
N GLY A 49 15.76 -2.79 -10.79
CA GLY A 49 16.84 -3.66 -10.31
C GLY A 49 16.50 -4.49 -9.07
N PHE A 50 15.23 -4.82 -8.84
CA PHE A 50 14.85 -5.69 -7.72
C PHE A 50 15.50 -7.08 -7.86
N GLU A 51 16.34 -7.44 -6.90
CA GLU A 51 16.89 -8.78 -6.76
C GLU A 51 16.54 -9.36 -5.38
N ALA A 52 16.02 -10.59 -5.39
CA ALA A 52 15.81 -11.38 -4.19
C ALA A 52 16.42 -12.77 -4.37
N ARG A 53 17.19 -13.23 -3.39
CA ARG A 53 17.87 -14.53 -3.42
C ARG A 53 17.53 -15.31 -2.15
N ASN A 54 17.32 -16.62 -2.30
CA ASN A 54 17.00 -17.53 -1.19
C ASN A 54 15.77 -17.12 -0.36
N VAL A 55 14.72 -16.63 -1.02
CA VAL A 55 13.47 -16.26 -0.35
C VAL A 55 12.52 -17.46 -0.33
N ARG A 56 12.00 -17.79 0.86
CA ARG A 56 10.90 -18.73 1.07
C ARG A 56 9.71 -17.95 1.61
N ILE A 57 8.59 -18.02 0.91
CA ILE A 57 7.33 -17.40 1.33
C ILE A 57 6.39 -18.52 1.76
N GLU A 58 5.83 -18.40 2.95
CA GLU A 58 4.81 -19.32 3.45
C GLU A 58 3.48 -18.57 3.57
N ARG A 59 2.44 -19.15 2.98
CA ARG A 59 1.10 -18.55 2.96
C ARG A 59 0.08 -19.56 3.49
N PRO A 60 -0.99 -19.10 4.14
CA PRO A 60 -2.09 -19.98 4.54
C PRO A 60 -2.70 -20.69 3.33
N SER A 61 -3.14 -21.94 3.54
CA SER A 61 -3.91 -22.70 2.56
C SER A 61 -5.21 -23.19 3.20
N PRO A 62 -6.39 -22.74 2.74
CA PRO A 62 -6.59 -21.83 1.61
C PRO A 62 -6.17 -20.39 1.91
N LEU A 63 -5.99 -19.59 0.86
CA LEU A 63 -5.70 -18.16 1.01
C LEU A 63 -6.90 -17.44 1.65
N PRO A 64 -6.67 -16.49 2.58
CA PRO A 64 -7.74 -15.67 3.12
C PRO A 64 -8.42 -14.81 2.05
N VAL A 65 -9.67 -14.42 2.31
CA VAL A 65 -10.41 -13.51 1.43
C VAL A 65 -9.65 -12.18 1.28
N GLY A 66 -9.58 -11.68 0.04
CA GLY A 66 -8.86 -10.44 -0.30
C GLY A 66 -7.35 -10.60 -0.47
N TRP A 67 -6.82 -11.83 -0.39
CA TRP A 67 -5.42 -12.12 -0.75
C TRP A 67 -5.31 -12.43 -2.24
N ASN A 68 -4.20 -12.00 -2.84
CA ASN A 68 -3.94 -12.26 -4.24
C ASN A 68 -3.55 -13.74 -4.44
N ALA A 69 -4.09 -14.39 -5.46
CA ALA A 69 -3.69 -15.75 -5.82
C ALA A 69 -2.21 -15.82 -6.26
N SER A 70 -1.73 -14.77 -6.93
CA SER A 70 -0.32 -14.57 -7.26
C SER A 70 0.47 -14.16 -6.03
N GLU A 71 1.58 -14.83 -5.80
CA GLU A 71 2.44 -14.57 -4.63
C GLU A 71 3.22 -13.26 -4.76
N MET A 72 3.70 -12.95 -5.97
CA MET A 72 4.46 -11.74 -6.25
C MET A 72 3.82 -10.94 -7.39
N LEU A 73 3.80 -9.63 -7.21
CA LEU A 73 3.48 -8.63 -8.23
C LEU A 73 4.65 -7.64 -8.24
N LEU A 74 5.30 -7.47 -9.38
CA LEU A 74 6.48 -6.61 -9.57
C LEU A 74 6.29 -5.72 -10.80
#